data_AF-K1S6Q7-F1
#
_entry.id   AF-K1S6Q7-F1
#
_cell.length_a   1.000
_cell.length_b   1.000
_cell.length_c   1.000
_cell.angle_alpha   90.00
_cell.angle_beta   90.00
_cell.angle_gamma   90.00
#
_symmetry.space_group_name_H-M   'P 1'
#
loop_
_entity.id
_entity.type
_entity.pdbx_description
1 polymer ?
#
loop_
_entity_poly.entity_id
_entity_poly.type
_entity_poly.pdbx_seq_one_letter_code
_entity_poly.pdbx_strand_id
1 'polypeptide(L)'
;GKASGKAIIKSLFNDPDAYAQLDVKEFTFENGPLGVLHAGVNFNKELEQIDIHAVADDGPEHQTLINGYVSPKRNYIDLGIDAQGTSMKFLENFCGSFMNQVEAWGDGHLNVVGDLKNINLVGDLTAHGKVHLKQLNTDYTFDALHAHAIPDDILIENDTIFDRNRNIAILSGGIHHKHLTRLSYDLDIKA
;
A
#
# COMPACT_ATOMS: atom_id res chain seq x y z
N GLY A 1 -7.81 -5.61 -4.67
CA GLY A 1 -8.26 -4.25 -4.38
C GLY A 1 -9.32 -3.70 -5.29
N LYS A 2 -10.23 -2.96 -4.69
CA LYS A 2 -11.03 -1.94 -5.38
C LYS A 2 -10.51 -0.59 -4.90
N ALA A 3 -10.02 0.24 -5.81
CA ALA A 3 -9.81 1.65 -5.54
C ALA A 3 -11.09 2.41 -5.91
N SER A 4 -11.49 3.40 -5.12
CA SER A 4 -12.71 4.17 -5.38
C SER A 4 -12.49 5.66 -5.11
N GLY A 5 -13.23 6.49 -5.82
CA GLY A 5 -13.27 7.94 -5.64
C GLY A 5 -13.91 8.64 -6.84
N LYS A 6 -14.22 9.94 -6.71
CA LYS A 6 -14.89 10.71 -7.77
C LYS A 6 -13.86 11.33 -8.71
N ALA A 7 -13.71 10.79 -9.92
CA ALA A 7 -12.81 11.30 -10.93
C ALA A 7 -13.42 12.47 -11.72
N ILE A 8 -12.70 13.59 -11.82
CA ILE A 8 -13.00 14.66 -12.78
C ILE A 8 -12.01 14.52 -13.94
N ILE A 9 -12.50 14.02 -15.07
CA ILE A 9 -11.69 13.85 -16.28
C ILE A 9 -11.73 15.15 -17.08
N LYS A 10 -10.59 15.83 -17.20
CA LYS A 10 -10.39 16.89 -18.19
C LYS A 10 -9.50 16.34 -19.29
N SER A 11 -10.09 16.00 -20.43
CA SER A 11 -9.32 15.59 -21.59
C SER A 11 -9.25 16.71 -22.63
N LEU A 12 -8.07 16.89 -23.22
CA LEU A 12 -7.80 17.75 -24.35
C LEU A 12 -7.28 16.83 -25.48
N PHE A 13 -8.20 16.17 -26.17
CA PHE A 13 -7.85 15.25 -27.26
C PHE A 13 -7.58 16.03 -28.54
N ASN A 14 -6.35 16.00 -29.07
CA ASN A 14 -6.04 16.47 -30.43
C ASN A 14 -4.85 15.78 -31.14
N ASP A 15 -4.29 14.69 -30.59
CA ASP A 15 -3.31 13.81 -31.28
C ASP A 15 -3.36 12.41 -30.60
N PRO A 16 -2.85 11.30 -31.19
CA PRO A 16 -2.76 10.00 -30.52
C PRO A 16 -1.84 9.97 -29.29
N ASP A 17 -1.33 11.12 -28.85
CA ASP A 17 -0.68 11.33 -27.56
C ASP A 17 -1.77 11.46 -26.49
N ALA A 18 -2.26 10.30 -26.04
CA ALA A 18 -3.25 10.25 -24.98
C ALA A 18 -2.59 10.66 -23.66
N TYR A 19 -3.03 11.79 -23.12
CA TYR A 19 -2.70 12.21 -21.76
C TYR A 19 -3.98 12.49 -20.99
N ALA A 20 -3.95 12.29 -19.68
CA ALA A 20 -5.03 12.68 -18.80
C ALA A 20 -4.48 13.18 -17.47
N GLN A 21 -5.16 14.17 -16.91
CA GLN A 21 -5.02 14.57 -15.52
C GLN A 21 -6.31 14.21 -14.80
N LEU A 22 -6.18 13.54 -13.66
CA LEU A 22 -7.29 13.07 -12.85
C LEU A 22 -7.10 13.58 -11.43
N ASP A 23 -8.08 14.33 -10.96
CA ASP A 23 -8.26 14.61 -9.54
C ASP A 23 -9.37 13.70 -9.02
N VAL A 24 -9.05 12.86 -8.05
CA VAL A 24 -9.99 11.93 -7.43
C VAL A 24 -10.13 12.29 -5.95
N LYS A 25 -11.28 12.87 -5.61
CA LYS A 25 -11.62 13.16 -4.21
C LYS A 25 -11.99 11.89 -3.47
N GLU A 26 -11.64 11.84 -2.18
CA GLU A 26 -11.93 10.71 -1.29
C GLU A 26 -11.35 9.41 -1.86
N PHE A 27 -10.10 9.48 -2.33
CA PHE A 27 -9.42 8.32 -2.86
C PHE A 27 -9.18 7.30 -1.76
N THR A 28 -9.61 6.07 -2.02
CA THR A 28 -9.38 4.95 -1.11
C THR A 28 -8.66 3.81 -1.82
N PHE A 29 -7.80 3.12 -1.07
CA PHE A 29 -7.16 1.88 -1.46
C PHE A 29 -7.54 0.77 -0.46
N GLU A 30 -8.11 -0.33 -0.94
CA GLU A 30 -8.66 -1.39 -0.09
C GLU A 30 -9.54 -0.82 1.05
N ASN A 31 -10.40 0.15 0.72
CA ASN A 31 -11.24 0.91 1.68
C ASN A 31 -10.50 1.76 2.72
N GLY A 32 -9.15 1.78 2.72
CA GLY A 32 -8.36 2.72 3.50
C GLY A 32 -8.30 4.09 2.81
N PRO A 33 -8.63 5.20 3.49
CA PRO A 33 -8.53 6.54 2.92
C PRO A 33 -7.07 6.97 2.71
N LEU A 34 -6.82 7.63 1.58
CA LEU A 34 -5.55 8.23 1.19
C LEU A 34 -5.74 9.68 0.69
N GLY A 35 -6.81 10.34 1.15
CA GLY A 35 -7.10 11.73 0.83
C GLY A 35 -7.51 11.99 -0.63
N VAL A 36 -6.81 12.88 -1.32
CA VAL A 36 -7.07 13.28 -2.71
C VAL A 36 -5.97 12.75 -3.61
N LEU A 37 -6.34 11.96 -4.62
CA LEU A 37 -5.38 11.50 -5.63
C LEU A 37 -5.28 12.54 -6.76
N HIS A 38 -4.07 13.04 -6.98
CA HIS A 38 -3.69 13.82 -8.14
C HIS A 38 -2.86 12.93 -9.06
N ALA A 39 -3.39 12.56 -10.22
CA ALA A 39 -2.74 11.64 -11.14
C ALA A 39 -2.59 12.24 -12.54
N GLY A 40 -1.35 12.29 -13.02
CA GLY A 40 -1.01 12.46 -14.42
C GLY A 40 -0.73 11.11 -15.06
N VAL A 41 -1.35 10.85 -16.21
CA VAL A 41 -1.08 9.65 -17.01
C VAL A 41 -0.80 10.05 -18.45
N ASN A 42 0.19 9.40 -19.07
CA ASN A 42 0.51 9.61 -20.48
C ASN A 42 0.77 8.27 -21.17
N PHE A 43 0.25 8.12 -22.39
CA PHE A 43 0.60 7.00 -23.24
C PHE A 43 1.97 7.27 -23.89
N ASN A 44 2.95 6.45 -23.55
CA ASN A 44 4.27 6.46 -24.14
C ASN A 44 4.28 5.56 -25.37
N LYS A 45 4.32 6.17 -26.56
CA LYS A 45 4.27 5.46 -27.85
C LYS A 45 5.52 4.63 -28.12
N GLU A 46 6.68 5.07 -27.66
CA GLU A 46 7.95 4.36 -27.87
C GLU A 46 8.00 3.06 -27.06
N LEU A 47 7.56 3.13 -25.81
CA LEU A 47 7.56 1.99 -24.89
C LEU A 47 6.23 1.21 -24.89
N GLU A 48 5.21 1.71 -25.59
CA GLU A 48 3.85 1.16 -25.65
C GLU A 48 3.29 0.84 -24.26
N GLN A 49 3.32 1.85 -23.40
CA GLN A 49 2.89 1.77 -22.01
C GLN A 49 2.19 3.06 -21.58
N ILE A 50 1.50 3.00 -20.45
CA ILE A 50 0.91 4.15 -19.78
C ILE A 50 1.85 4.50 -18.63
N ASP A 51 2.54 5.62 -18.73
CA ASP A 51 3.33 6.17 -17.64
C ASP A 51 2.39 6.88 -16.65
N ILE A 52 2.67 6.72 -15.37
CA ILE A 52 1.86 7.20 -14.26
C ILE A 52 2.74 8.02 -13.33
N HIS A 53 2.29 9.23 -13.03
CA HIS A 53 2.84 10.10 -12.01
C HIS A 53 1.70 10.59 -11.14
N ALA A 54 1.63 10.14 -9.89
CA ALA A 54 0.53 10.47 -9.01
C ALA A 54 0.98 10.72 -7.57
N VAL A 55 0.17 11.48 -6.85
CA VAL A 55 0.30 11.71 -5.41
C VAL A 55 -1.08 11.53 -4.79
N ALA A 56 -1.19 10.65 -3.80
CA ALA A 56 -2.34 10.64 -2.88
C ALA A 56 -2.00 11.54 -1.69
N ASP A 57 -2.73 12.64 -1.54
CA ASP A 57 -2.51 13.68 -0.54
C ASP A 57 -3.57 13.60 0.56
N ASP A 58 -3.18 13.10 1.74
CA ASP A 58 -3.99 13.01 2.95
C ASP A 58 -3.61 14.07 4.00
N GLY A 59 -2.88 15.12 3.59
CA GLY A 59 -2.49 16.24 4.43
C GLY A 59 -0.98 16.49 4.49
N PRO A 60 -0.55 17.55 5.21
CA PRO A 60 0.81 18.13 5.14
C PRO A 60 1.99 17.20 5.48
N GLU A 61 1.75 15.98 5.98
CA GLU A 61 2.77 14.98 6.35
C GLU A 61 2.35 13.55 5.97
N HIS A 62 1.28 13.41 5.17
CA HIS A 62 0.67 12.13 4.82
C HIS A 62 0.48 12.07 3.30
N GLN A 63 1.55 11.67 2.61
CA GLN A 63 1.58 11.57 1.16
C GLN A 63 2.00 10.18 0.71
N THR A 64 1.41 9.73 -0.38
CA THR A 64 1.83 8.52 -1.09
C THR A 64 2.17 8.92 -2.53
N LEU A 65 3.45 8.91 -2.86
CA LEU A 65 3.93 9.24 -4.19
C LEU A 65 3.98 7.95 -5.02
N ILE A 66 3.37 7.96 -6.19
CA ILE A 66 3.19 6.79 -7.05
C ILE A 66 3.76 7.12 -8.42
N ASN A 67 4.79 6.40 -8.84
CA ASN A 67 5.46 6.62 -10.12
C ASN A 67 5.77 5.30 -10.80
N GLY A 68 5.57 5.23 -12.12
CA GLY A 68 5.94 4.05 -12.88
C GLY A 68 5.07 3.88 -14.11
N TYR A 69 4.77 2.64 -14.49
CA TYR A 69 4.01 2.37 -15.70
C TYR A 69 3.15 1.10 -15.62
N VAL A 70 2.17 1.06 -16.53
CA VAL A 70 1.42 -0.14 -16.89
C VAL A 70 1.60 -0.38 -18.39
N SER A 71 2.08 -1.55 -18.79
CA SER A 71 2.19 -1.94 -20.20
C SER A 71 1.21 -3.08 -20.53
N PRO A 72 0.06 -2.77 -21.16
CA PRO A 72 -0.84 -3.79 -21.67
C PRO A 72 -0.18 -4.68 -22.72
N LYS A 73 0.73 -4.12 -23.54
CA LYS A 73 1.47 -4.87 -24.57
C LYS A 73 2.37 -5.93 -23.96
N ARG A 74 3.11 -5.60 -22.89
CA ARG A 74 3.99 -6.54 -22.19
C ARG A 74 3.26 -7.36 -21.12
N ASN A 75 1.99 -7.08 -20.87
CA ASN A 75 1.21 -7.64 -19.76
C ASN A 75 1.91 -7.40 -18.40
N TYR A 76 2.50 -6.23 -18.19
CA TYR A 76 3.35 -5.97 -17.03
C TYR A 76 3.04 -4.64 -16.36
N ILE A 77 3.22 -4.57 -15.05
CA ILE A 77 3.12 -3.36 -14.22
C ILE A 77 4.39 -3.20 -13.38
N ASP A 78 4.83 -1.96 -13.24
CA ASP A 78 5.86 -1.55 -12.28
C ASP A 78 5.49 -0.16 -11.77
N LEU A 79 4.98 -0.10 -10.55
CA LEU A 79 4.64 1.15 -9.87
C LEU A 79 5.44 1.24 -8.58
N GLY A 80 6.41 2.14 -8.55
CA GLY A 80 7.07 2.58 -7.33
C GLY A 80 6.12 3.41 -6.47
N ILE A 81 6.18 3.17 -5.18
CA ILE A 81 5.42 3.81 -4.12
C ILE A 81 6.45 4.32 -3.11
N ASP A 82 6.51 5.64 -2.95
CA ASP A 82 7.21 6.28 -1.85
C ASP A 82 6.15 6.72 -0.82
N ALA A 83 6.12 6.00 0.29
CA ALA A 83 5.21 6.23 1.40
C ALA A 83 5.85 7.24 2.36
N GLN A 84 5.16 8.36 2.59
CA GLN A 84 5.58 9.42 3.50
C GLN A 84 4.44 9.65 4.50
N GLY A 85 4.54 9.05 5.69
CA GLY A 85 3.45 9.01 6.65
C GLY A 85 2.16 8.44 6.05
N THR A 86 2.24 7.47 5.15
CA THR A 86 1.07 6.92 4.46
C THR A 86 0.18 6.15 5.44
N SER A 87 -1.13 6.40 5.42
CA SER A 87 -2.10 5.67 6.24
C SER A 87 -2.11 4.16 5.94
N MET A 88 -1.94 3.35 6.98
CA MET A 88 -1.98 1.88 6.89
C MET A 88 -3.38 1.30 7.05
N LYS A 89 -4.43 2.14 7.01
CA LYS A 89 -5.82 1.73 7.24
C LYS A 89 -6.31 0.63 6.29
N PHE A 90 -5.72 0.55 5.10
CA PHE A 90 -5.98 -0.50 4.11
C PHE A 90 -5.77 -1.92 4.67
N LEU A 91 -4.92 -2.08 5.69
CA LEU A 91 -4.69 -3.35 6.38
C LEU A 91 -5.95 -3.90 7.06
N GLU A 92 -6.93 -3.07 7.43
CA GLU A 92 -8.20 -3.58 7.99
C GLU A 92 -8.98 -4.40 6.97
N ASN A 93 -8.85 -4.10 5.68
CA ASN A 93 -9.50 -4.85 4.62
C ASN A 93 -8.58 -5.97 4.14
N PHE A 94 -7.30 -5.67 3.89
CA PHE A 94 -6.32 -6.63 3.40
C PHE A 94 -6.09 -7.78 4.39
N CYS A 95 -5.85 -7.44 5.66
CA CYS A 95 -5.58 -8.37 6.77
C CYS A 95 -6.80 -8.56 7.70
N GLY A 96 -8.00 -8.26 7.19
CA GLY A 96 -9.23 -8.17 7.99
C GLY A 96 -9.66 -9.47 8.66
N SER A 97 -9.12 -10.62 8.29
CA SER A 97 -9.41 -11.88 8.98
C SER A 97 -8.73 -11.98 10.37
N PHE A 98 -7.63 -11.26 10.60
CA PHE A 98 -6.84 -11.38 11.84
C PHE A 98 -6.57 -10.06 12.57
N MET A 99 -6.73 -8.90 11.91
CA MET A 99 -6.60 -7.60 12.55
C MET A 99 -7.76 -6.65 12.23
N ASN A 100 -7.95 -5.64 13.07
CA ASN A 100 -8.85 -4.50 12.88
C ASN A 100 -8.38 -3.32 13.73
N GLN A 101 -9.15 -2.22 13.72
CA GLN A 101 -8.86 -0.99 14.48
C GLN A 101 -7.44 -0.48 14.23
N VAL A 102 -7.04 -0.50 12.95
CA VAL A 102 -5.73 -0.01 12.51
C VAL A 102 -5.76 1.51 12.56
N GLU A 103 -4.84 2.07 13.33
CA GLU A 103 -4.51 3.49 13.37
C GLU A 103 -2.98 3.57 13.33
N ALA A 104 -2.44 3.52 12.11
CA ALA A 104 -1.00 3.44 11.88
C ALA A 104 -0.60 4.12 10.57
N TRP A 105 0.65 4.56 10.51
CA TRP A 105 1.25 5.25 9.38
C TRP A 105 2.61 4.64 9.06
N GLY A 106 2.97 4.65 7.77
CA GLY A 106 4.19 4.04 7.28
C GLY A 106 5.01 4.95 6.37
N ASP A 107 6.32 4.77 6.46
CA ASP A 107 7.34 5.46 5.68
C ASP A 107 8.23 4.41 4.99
N GLY A 108 8.51 4.58 3.70
CA GLY A 108 9.36 3.63 2.98
C GLY A 108 9.12 3.57 1.48
N HIS A 109 9.81 2.63 0.84
CA HIS A 109 9.77 2.45 -0.61
C HIS A 109 9.28 1.05 -0.94
N LEU A 110 8.19 0.98 -1.67
CA LEU A 110 7.59 -0.26 -2.15
C LEU A 110 7.42 -0.19 -3.66
N ASN A 111 7.39 -1.33 -4.34
CA ASN A 111 6.97 -1.41 -5.73
C ASN A 111 5.86 -2.46 -5.89
N VAL A 112 4.81 -2.09 -6.62
CA VAL A 112 3.85 -3.03 -7.18
C VAL A 112 4.37 -3.49 -8.54
N VAL A 113 4.78 -4.75 -8.62
CA VAL A 113 5.47 -5.31 -9.79
C VAL A 113 4.86 -6.62 -10.24
N GLY A 114 4.97 -6.92 -11.53
CA GLY A 114 4.69 -8.26 -12.07
C GLY A 114 3.71 -8.25 -13.23
N ASP A 115 3.23 -9.44 -13.58
CA ASP A 115 2.20 -9.55 -14.60
C ASP A 115 0.88 -8.93 -14.11
N LEU A 116 0.08 -8.36 -15.02
CA LEU A 116 -1.19 -7.72 -14.64
C LEU A 116 -2.19 -8.65 -13.91
N LYS A 117 -2.02 -9.97 -14.04
CA LYS A 117 -2.82 -10.98 -13.33
C LYS A 117 -2.16 -11.51 -12.06
N ASN A 118 -0.85 -11.30 -11.91
CA ASN A 118 -0.01 -11.87 -10.86
C ASN A 118 0.90 -10.77 -10.27
N ILE A 119 0.27 -9.70 -9.79
CA ILE A 119 1.00 -8.59 -9.18
C ILE A 119 1.55 -8.98 -7.81
N ASN A 120 2.69 -8.43 -7.46
CA ASN A 120 3.35 -8.59 -6.17
C ASN A 120 3.75 -7.22 -5.61
N LEU A 121 4.00 -7.19 -4.30
CA LEU A 121 4.54 -6.05 -3.59
C LEU A 121 5.97 -6.41 -3.16
N VAL A 122 6.92 -5.51 -3.39
CA VAL A 122 8.31 -5.69 -2.95
C VAL A 122 8.83 -4.41 -2.33
N GLY A 123 9.80 -4.50 -1.43
CA GLY A 123 10.46 -3.34 -0.82
C GLY A 123 10.29 -3.29 0.69
N ASP A 124 10.48 -2.12 1.28
CA ASP A 124 10.63 -1.96 2.72
C ASP A 124 9.76 -0.82 3.23
N LEU A 125 9.16 -1.04 4.40
CA LEU A 125 8.35 -0.04 5.11
C LEU A 125 8.73 -0.04 6.59
N THR A 126 8.81 1.14 7.19
CA THR A 126 8.84 1.32 8.64
C THR A 126 7.52 1.94 9.06
N ALA A 127 6.84 1.36 10.03
CA ALA A 127 5.52 1.80 10.46
C ALA A 127 5.48 2.12 11.95
N HIS A 128 4.59 3.03 12.31
CA HIS A 128 4.27 3.36 13.70
C HIS A 128 2.75 3.47 13.88
N GLY A 129 2.27 3.21 15.10
CA GLY A 129 0.86 3.32 15.45
C GLY A 129 0.36 2.17 16.29
N LYS A 130 -0.91 1.79 16.08
CA LYS A 130 -1.57 0.72 16.82
C LYS A 130 -2.47 -0.13 15.94
N VAL A 131 -2.66 -1.37 16.38
CA VAL A 131 -3.55 -2.35 15.77
C VAL A 131 -4.19 -3.23 16.83
N HIS A 132 -5.43 -3.66 16.59
CA HIS A 132 -6.06 -4.71 17.39
C HIS A 132 -5.88 -6.07 16.70
N LEU A 133 -5.27 -7.02 17.41
CA LEU A 133 -5.14 -8.40 16.94
C LEU A 133 -6.32 -9.22 17.45
N LYS A 134 -7.19 -9.65 16.52
CA LYS A 134 -8.48 -10.30 16.83
C LYS A 134 -8.33 -11.60 17.61
N GLN A 135 -7.34 -12.41 17.25
CA GLN A 135 -7.12 -13.72 17.87
C GLN A 135 -6.68 -13.63 19.32
N LEU A 136 -5.94 -12.58 19.65
CA LEU A 136 -5.44 -12.33 21.01
C LEU A 136 -6.35 -11.37 21.78
N ASN A 137 -7.35 -10.79 21.12
CA ASN A 137 -8.24 -9.77 21.64
C ASN A 137 -7.47 -8.67 22.42
N THR A 138 -6.37 -8.22 21.80
CA THR A 138 -5.40 -7.33 22.44
C THR A 138 -4.92 -6.28 21.45
N ASP A 139 -4.86 -5.05 21.94
CA ASP A 139 -4.28 -3.91 21.24
C ASP A 139 -2.77 -3.94 21.41
N TYR A 140 -2.07 -3.78 20.30
CA TYR A 140 -0.62 -3.59 20.28
C TYR A 140 -0.28 -2.25 19.65
N THR A 141 0.72 -1.59 20.22
CA THR A 141 1.33 -0.40 19.64
C THR A 141 2.75 -0.70 19.18
N PHE A 142 3.25 0.05 18.22
CA PHE A 142 4.60 -0.07 17.68
C PHE A 142 5.10 1.30 17.24
N ASP A 143 6.39 1.57 17.49
CA ASP A 143 6.98 2.89 17.27
C ASP A 143 7.80 2.94 15.97
N ALA A 144 8.35 1.81 15.52
CA ALA A 144 9.17 1.70 14.31
C ALA A 144 9.25 0.23 13.84
N LEU A 145 8.10 -0.39 13.57
CA LEU A 145 8.02 -1.77 13.07
C LEU A 145 8.51 -1.82 11.62
N HIS A 146 9.44 -2.71 11.32
CA HIS A 146 9.99 -2.91 9.98
C HIS A 146 9.29 -4.07 9.26
N ALA A 147 8.82 -3.80 8.05
CA ALA A 147 8.23 -4.82 7.19
C ALA A 147 9.00 -4.88 5.86
N HIS A 148 9.39 -6.09 5.47
CA HIS A 148 10.07 -6.37 4.21
C HIS A 148 9.15 -7.19 3.30
N ALA A 149 8.67 -6.58 2.23
CA ALA A 149 7.87 -7.23 1.22
C ALA A 149 8.77 -7.90 0.17
N ILE A 150 8.49 -9.16 -0.12
CA ILE A 150 9.03 -9.93 -1.23
C ILE A 150 7.86 -10.56 -1.99
N PRO A 151 8.08 -11.12 -3.19
CA PRO A 151 7.01 -11.80 -3.90
C PRO A 151 6.33 -12.84 -3.01
N ASP A 152 5.00 -12.73 -2.89
CA ASP A 152 4.13 -13.60 -2.10
C ASP A 152 4.25 -13.53 -0.56
N ASP A 153 5.12 -12.68 0.00
CA ASP A 153 5.33 -12.56 1.45
C ASP A 153 5.59 -11.13 1.93
N ILE A 154 5.10 -10.80 3.12
CA ILE A 154 5.49 -9.61 3.88
C ILE A 154 6.07 -10.08 5.21
N LEU A 155 7.35 -9.84 5.42
CA LEU A 155 8.14 -10.36 6.52
C LEU A 155 8.35 -9.31 7.61
N ILE A 156 8.32 -9.73 8.86
CA ILE A 156 8.62 -8.93 10.05
C ILE A 156 9.65 -9.72 10.87
N GLU A 157 10.80 -9.10 11.18
CA GLU A 157 11.93 -9.78 11.81
C GLU A 157 12.27 -9.19 13.18
N ASN A 158 11.84 -9.88 14.25
CA ASN A 158 12.17 -9.55 15.65
C ASN A 158 11.89 -8.09 16.04
N ASP A 159 10.75 -7.55 15.61
CA ASP A 159 10.36 -6.18 15.92
C ASP A 159 9.74 -6.02 17.30
N THR A 160 9.91 -4.83 17.87
CA THR A 160 9.38 -4.51 19.19
C THR A 160 7.96 -3.96 19.08
N ILE A 161 7.03 -4.61 19.78
CA ILE A 161 5.67 -4.13 19.97
C ILE A 161 5.34 -4.01 21.45
N PHE A 162 4.30 -3.27 21.78
CA PHE A 162 3.89 -3.01 23.17
C PHE A 162 2.43 -3.37 23.37
N ASP A 163 2.12 -4.09 24.44
CA ASP A 163 0.72 -4.34 24.84
C ASP A 163 0.09 -3.07 25.45
N ARG A 164 -1.20 -3.17 25.82
CA ARG A 164 -1.96 -2.10 26.48
C ARG A 164 -1.33 -1.52 27.76
N ASN A 165 -0.46 -2.29 28.44
CA ASN A 165 0.21 -1.90 29.67
C ASN A 165 1.66 -1.42 29.42
N ARG A 166 2.07 -1.31 28.16
CA ARG A 166 3.45 -1.04 27.71
C ARG A 166 4.46 -2.14 28.07
N ASN A 167 3.99 -3.38 28.26
CA ASN A 167 4.91 -4.51 28.29
C ASN A 167 5.46 -4.74 26.89
N ILE A 168 6.75 -5.03 26.81
CA ILE A 168 7.45 -5.32 25.56
C ILE A 168 7.09 -6.73 25.10
N ALA A 169 6.85 -6.89 23.81
CA ALA A 169 6.86 -8.18 23.14
C ALA A 169 7.66 -8.08 21.83
N ILE A 170 8.21 -9.22 21.39
CA ILE A 170 8.93 -9.37 20.14
C ILE A 170 8.01 -10.05 19.13
N LEU A 171 7.74 -9.35 18.03
CA LEU A 171 6.97 -9.83 16.88
C LEU A 171 7.91 -10.41 15.83
N SER A 172 7.57 -11.57 15.28
CA SER A 172 8.26 -12.14 14.12
C SER A 172 7.29 -12.94 13.27
N GLY A 173 7.67 -13.20 12.01
CA GLY A 173 6.91 -14.02 11.08
C GLY A 173 6.52 -13.23 9.86
N GLY A 174 5.42 -13.61 9.20
CA GLY A 174 4.97 -12.88 8.03
C GLY A 174 3.50 -13.03 7.71
N ILE A 175 3.13 -12.29 6.67
CA ILE A 175 1.85 -12.39 5.99
C ILE A 175 2.13 -13.00 4.62
N HIS A 176 1.63 -14.20 4.38
CA HIS A 176 1.74 -14.88 3.11
C HIS A 176 0.53 -14.57 2.24
N HIS A 177 0.74 -14.42 0.95
CA HIS A 177 -0.32 -14.25 -0.02
C HIS A 177 0.02 -14.95 -1.33
N LYS A 178 -0.95 -14.98 -2.24
CA LYS A 178 -0.74 -15.32 -3.65
C LYS A 178 -1.15 -14.13 -4.50
N HIS A 179 -0.17 -13.37 -4.96
CA HIS A 179 -0.35 -12.17 -5.77
C HIS A 179 -1.32 -11.17 -5.12
N LEU A 180 -1.08 -10.85 -3.84
CA LEU A 180 -1.93 -10.02 -2.98
C LEU A 180 -3.37 -10.54 -2.78
N THR A 181 -3.59 -11.84 -2.99
CA THR A 181 -4.86 -12.53 -2.68
C THR A 181 -4.61 -13.75 -1.79
N ARG A 182 -5.68 -14.38 -1.27
CA ARG A 182 -5.58 -15.64 -0.50
C ARG A 182 -4.59 -15.54 0.68
N LEU A 183 -4.84 -14.58 1.56
CA LEU A 183 -3.94 -14.30 2.67
C LEU A 183 -3.93 -15.42 3.73
N SER A 184 -2.75 -15.63 4.28
CA SER A 184 -2.48 -16.39 5.51
C SER A 184 -1.33 -15.71 6.26
N TYR A 185 -1.03 -16.14 7.47
CA TYR A 185 0.02 -15.53 8.28
C TYR A 185 0.55 -16.51 9.33
N ASP A 186 1.76 -16.25 9.81
CA ASP A 186 2.46 -17.00 10.84
C ASP A 186 3.17 -16.06 11.81
N LEU A 187 2.40 -15.19 12.46
CA LEU A 187 2.92 -14.22 13.42
C LEU A 187 3.15 -14.86 14.80
N ASP A 188 4.38 -14.80 15.28
CA ASP A 188 4.80 -15.21 16.62
C ASP A 188 5.04 -13.98 17.50
N ILE A 189 4.55 -14.03 18.74
CA ILE A 189 4.70 -12.95 19.72
C ILE A 189 5.32 -13.54 20.98
N LYS A 190 6.53 -13.08 21.31
CA LYS A 190 7.26 -13.49 22.51
C LYS A 190 7.29 -12.36 23.52
N ALA A 191 6.73 -12.60 24.71
CA ALA A 191 6.75 -11.68 25.84
C ALA A 191 7.86 -12.04 26.84
#